data_AF-A0ABD1BYV9-F1
#
_entry.id   AF-A0ABD1BYV9-F1
#
_cell.length_a   1.000
_cell.length_b   1.000
_cell.length_c   1.000
_cell.angle_alpha   90.00
_cell.angle_beta   90.00
_cell.angle_gamma   90.00
#
_symmetry.space_group_name_H-M   'P 1'
#
loop_
_entity.id
_entity.type
_entity.pdbx_description
1 polymer ?
#
loop_
_entity_poly.entity_id
_entity_poly.type
_entity_poly.pdbx_seq_one_letter_code
_entity_poly.pdbx_strand_id
1 'polypeptide(L)'
;MLHEQDNFVTVKKKVRDKYQIHLEEEVALTYQWPERMLDLQWKQTPPIDVVDDREVELFLAICMDIDDLPLCLTVGNDVVERYRLENESDSGEETDSTN
;
A
#
# COMPACT_ATOMS: atom_id res chain seq x y z
N MET A 1 4.03 -3.11 -16.74
CA MET A 1 2.63 -3.49 -16.47
C MET A 1 2.63 -4.59 -15.42
N LEU A 2 1.70 -4.56 -14.47
CA LEU A 2 1.54 -5.62 -13.47
C LEU A 2 0.69 -6.75 -14.05
N HIS A 3 0.93 -7.98 -13.62
CA HIS A 3 0.23 -9.19 -14.03
C HIS A 3 -0.27 -9.94 -12.79
N GLU A 4 -1.35 -10.70 -12.93
CA GLU A 4 -1.98 -11.49 -11.85
C GLU A 4 -1.02 -12.45 -11.14
N GLN A 5 0.03 -12.89 -11.83
CA GLN A 5 1.05 -13.83 -11.32
C GLN A 5 2.26 -13.11 -10.67
N ASP A 6 2.25 -11.78 -10.65
CA ASP A 6 3.33 -11.03 -10.01
C ASP A 6 3.23 -11.18 -8.49
N ASN A 7 4.36 -11.49 -7.86
CA ASN A 7 4.53 -11.47 -6.41
C ASN A 7 5.22 -10.18 -5.96
N PHE A 8 5.31 -9.95 -4.66
CA PHE A 8 5.86 -8.73 -4.06
C PHE A 8 7.26 -8.38 -4.57
N VAL A 9 8.14 -9.38 -4.69
CA VAL A 9 9.50 -9.19 -5.20
C VAL A 9 9.47 -8.69 -6.64
N THR A 10 8.66 -9.29 -7.49
CA THR A 10 8.54 -8.89 -8.90
C THR A 10 7.87 -7.53 -9.07
N VAL A 11 6.86 -7.20 -8.26
CA VAL A 11 6.22 -5.87 -8.26
C VAL A 11 7.24 -4.81 -7.86
N LYS A 12 7.95 -4.98 -6.74
CA LYS A 12 9.01 -4.05 -6.31
C LYS A 12 10.07 -3.87 -7.38
N LYS A 13 10.51 -4.96 -8.01
CA LYS A 13 11.48 -4.89 -9.11
C LYS A 13 10.94 -4.08 -10.28
N LYS A 14 9.72 -4.35 -10.75
CA LYS A 14 9.10 -3.62 -11.87
C LYS A 14 8.95 -2.12 -11.56
N VAL A 15 8.58 -1.78 -10.33
CA VAL A 15 8.45 -0.39 -9.90
C VAL A 15 9.82 0.31 -9.89
N ARG A 16 10.84 -0.34 -9.31
CA ARG A 16 12.21 0.17 -9.33
C ARG A 16 12.73 0.37 -10.75
N ASP A 17 12.55 -0.63 -11.63
CA ASP A 17 12.98 -0.57 -13.02
C ASP A 17 12.26 0.55 -13.78
N LYS A 18 10.95 0.73 -13.54
CA LYS A 18 10.12 1.77 -14.19
C LYS A 18 10.54 3.18 -13.81
N TYR A 19 10.88 3.42 -12.55
CA TYR A 19 11.22 4.74 -12.03
C TYR A 19 12.73 4.95 -11.82
N GLN A 20 13.56 4.00 -12.27
CA GLN A 20 15.03 4.07 -12.20
C GLN A 20 15.56 4.27 -10.77
N ILE A 21 14.93 3.63 -9.78
CA ILE A 21 15.26 3.77 -8.36
C ILE A 21 16.46 2.88 -8.03
N HIS A 22 17.44 3.42 -7.29
CA HIS A 22 18.62 2.67 -6.90
C HIS A 22 18.27 1.55 -5.91
N LEU A 23 19.01 0.44 -5.96
CA LEU A 23 18.78 -0.71 -5.06
C LEU A 23 18.95 -0.35 -3.57
N GLU A 24 19.78 0.65 -3.28
CA GLU A 24 20.07 1.15 -1.92
C GLU A 24 18.99 2.07 -1.37
N GLU A 25 18.10 2.59 -2.22
CA GLU A 25 16.98 3.42 -1.78
C GLU A 25 15.83 2.53 -1.34
N GLU A 26 15.34 2.76 -0.12
CA GLU A 26 14.10 2.16 0.38
C GLU A 26 12.91 2.61 -0.47
N VAL A 27 11.94 1.69 -0.59
CA VAL A 27 10.66 1.96 -1.25
C VAL A 27 9.53 1.39 -0.41
N ALA A 28 8.45 2.16 -0.29
CA ALA A 28 7.18 1.69 0.22
C ALA A 28 6.12 1.78 -0.89
N LEU A 29 5.26 0.77 -0.94
CA LEU A 29 4.17 0.66 -1.90
C LEU A 29 2.86 0.67 -1.13
N THR A 30 1.93 1.51 -1.54
CA THR A 30 0.64 1.64 -0.85
C THR A 30 -0.49 1.79 -1.85
N TYR A 31 -1.70 1.44 -1.45
CA TYR A 31 -2.92 1.74 -2.21
C TYR A 31 -4.04 2.13 -1.25
N GLN A 32 -5.12 2.69 -1.78
CA GLN A 32 -6.32 2.98 -0.99
C GLN A 32 -7.47 2.09 -1.45
N TRP A 33 -8.35 1.74 -0.51
CA TRP A 33 -9.61 1.13 -0.87
C TRP A 33 -10.38 2.05 -1.83
N PRO A 34 -10.90 1.52 -2.94
CA PRO A 34 -11.77 2.30 -3.81
C PRO A 34 -12.99 2.80 -3.05
N GLU A 35 -13.46 4.01 -3.35
CA GLU A 35 -14.62 4.60 -2.68
C GLU A 35 -15.86 3.70 -2.74
N ARG A 36 -16.06 2.95 -3.83
CA ARG A 36 -17.19 2.03 -3.98
C ARG A 36 -17.14 0.82 -3.03
N MET A 37 -15.99 0.55 -2.41
CA MET A 37 -15.77 -0.51 -1.43
C MET A 37 -15.75 0.01 0.00
N LEU A 38 -15.88 1.33 0.19
CA LEU A 38 -16.01 1.94 1.52
C LEU A 38 -17.47 1.92 1.97
N ASP A 39 -17.68 1.63 3.26
CA ASP A 39 -18.98 1.81 3.87
C ASP A 39 -19.38 3.30 3.84
N LEU A 40 -20.68 3.59 3.75
CA LEU A 40 -21.22 4.95 3.64
C LEU A 40 -20.79 5.90 4.77
N GLN A 41 -20.29 5.36 5.89
CA GLN A 41 -19.80 6.13 7.03
C GLN A 41 -18.32 6.50 6.92
N TRP A 42 -17.55 5.85 6.04
CA TRP A 42 -16.12 6.03 5.91
C TRP A 42 -15.81 6.86 4.66
N LYS A 43 -15.36 8.10 4.87
CA LYS A 43 -14.98 8.99 3.76
C LYS A 43 -13.60 8.67 3.19
N GLN A 44 -12.71 8.11 4.00
CA GLN A 44 -11.37 7.66 3.63
C GLN A 44 -10.92 6.58 4.63
N THR A 45 -10.18 5.59 4.14
CA THR A 45 -9.42 4.66 4.98
C THR A 45 -7.95 5.03 4.95
N PRO A 46 -7.17 4.65 5.98
CA PRO A 46 -5.72 4.67 5.90
C PRO A 46 -5.23 3.94 4.64
N PRO A 47 -4.11 4.37 4.02
CA PRO A 47 -3.46 3.61 2.97
C PRO A 47 -3.12 2.21 3.44
N ILE A 48 -3.27 1.23 2.57
CA ILE A 48 -2.87 -0.15 2.80
C ILE A 48 -1.45 -0.32 2.31
N ASP A 49 -0.56 -0.76 3.21
CA ASP A 49 0.81 -1.10 2.88
C ASP A 49 0.89 -2.43 2.14
N VAL A 50 1.62 -2.45 1.03
CA VAL A 50 1.96 -3.70 0.34
C VAL A 50 3.30 -4.18 0.89
N VAL A 51 3.27 -5.13 1.83
CA VAL A 51 4.46 -5.63 2.54
C VAL A 51 4.80 -7.07 2.19
N ASP A 52 3.82 -7.88 1.80
CA ASP A 52 4.01 -9.25 1.36
C ASP A 52 3.15 -9.63 0.14
N ASP A 53 3.23 -10.91 -0.26
CA ASP A 53 2.52 -11.43 -1.43
C ASP A 53 1.00 -11.40 -1.26
N ARG A 54 0.46 -11.48 -0.05
CA ARG A 54 -0.99 -11.40 0.22
C ARG A 54 -1.54 -10.03 -0.10
N GLU A 55 -0.83 -8.96 0.25
CA GLU A 55 -1.30 -7.61 -0.11
C GLU A 55 -1.19 -7.35 -1.62
N VAL A 56 -0.23 -7.98 -2.30
CA VAL A 56 -0.17 -7.95 -3.77
C VAL A 56 -1.34 -8.70 -4.39
N GLU A 57 -1.65 -9.90 -3.92
CA GLU A 57 -2.81 -10.68 -4.36
C GLU A 57 -4.11 -9.88 -4.18
N LEU A 58 -4.27 -9.24 -3.01
CA LEU A 58 -5.43 -8.40 -2.73
C LEU A 58 -5.50 -7.19 -3.66
N PHE A 59 -4.40 -6.47 -3.84
CA PHE A 59 -4.33 -5.33 -4.77
C PHE A 59 -4.70 -5.75 -6.20
N LEU A 60 -4.13 -6.86 -6.69
CA LEU A 60 -4.40 -7.36 -8.04
C LEU A 60 -5.84 -7.84 -8.20
N ALA A 61 -6.42 -8.49 -7.19
CA ALA A 61 -7.83 -8.87 -7.19
C ALA A 61 -8.74 -7.65 -7.29
N ILE A 62 -8.47 -6.58 -6.54
CA ILE A 62 -9.24 -5.33 -6.63
C ILE A 62 -9.12 -4.71 -8.03
N CYS A 63 -7.92 -4.76 -8.64
CA CYS A 63 -7.69 -4.28 -10.01
C CYS A 63 -8.49 -5.06 -11.07
N MET A 64 -8.95 -6.29 -10.78
CA MET A 64 -9.81 -7.04 -11.71
C MET A 64 -11.22 -6.47 -11.77
N ASP A 65 -11.69 -5.89 -10.66
CA ASP A 65 -13.03 -5.32 -10.58
C ASP A 65 -13.03 -3.78 -10.74
N ILE A 66 -11.91 -3.12 -10.48
CA ILE A 66 -11.72 -1.66 -10.51
C ILE A 66 -10.69 -1.33 -11.58
N ASP A 67 -11.16 -0.71 -12.67
CA ASP A 67 -10.24 -0.07 -13.60
C ASP A 67 -9.52 1.09 -12.90
N ASP A 68 -8.20 1.17 -13.09
CA ASP A 68 -7.33 2.26 -12.65
C ASP A 68 -7.14 2.44 -11.13
N LEU A 69 -7.11 1.36 -10.33
CA LEU A 69 -6.68 1.46 -8.93
C LEU A 69 -5.21 1.93 -8.84
N PRO A 70 -4.92 3.09 -8.20
CA PRO A 70 -3.56 3.63 -8.13
C PRO A 70 -2.72 2.87 -7.10
N LEU A 71 -1.52 2.46 -7.52
CA LEU A 71 -0.45 2.04 -6.63
C LEU A 71 0.49 3.23 -6.40
N CYS A 72 0.53 3.71 -5.16
CA CYS A 72 1.39 4.79 -4.71
C CYS A 72 2.79 4.26 -4.36
N LEU A 73 3.80 5.09 -4.63
CA LEU A 73 5.20 4.77 -4.41
C LEU A 73 5.86 5.88 -3.60
N THR A 74 6.39 5.52 -2.45
CA THR A 74 7.26 6.38 -1.63
C THR A 74 8.70 5.91 -1.79
N VAL A 75 9.63 6.84 -2.04
CA VAL A 75 11.05 6.55 -2.31
C VAL A 75 11.93 7.35 -1.36
N GLY A 76 12.99 6.70 -0.88
CA GLY A 76 14.04 7.32 -0.07
C GLY A 76 13.95 6.92 1.39
N ASN A 77 15.11 6.64 1.99
CA ASN A 77 15.23 6.04 3.33
C ASN A 77 14.51 6.87 4.40
N ASP A 78 14.87 8.14 4.54
CA ASP A 78 14.28 9.03 5.56
C ASP A 78 12.76 9.25 5.37
N VAL A 79 12.29 9.23 4.12
CA VAL A 79 10.87 9.46 3.79
C VAL A 79 10.05 8.21 4.11
N VAL A 80 10.57 7.04 3.73
CA VAL A 80 9.94 5.74 4.02
C VAL A 80 9.93 5.48 5.52
N GLU A 81 11.01 5.78 6.25
CA GLU A 81 11.05 5.65 7.71
C GLU A 81 10.02 6.58 8.38
N ARG A 82 9.95 7.85 7.97
CA ARG A 82 8.95 8.79 8.49
C ARG A 82 7.53 8.29 8.27
N TYR A 83 7.23 7.82 7.06
CA TYR A 83 5.93 7.26 6.72
C TYR A 83 5.56 6.08 7.63
N ARG A 84 6.49 5.13 7.85
CA ARG A 84 6.24 3.98 8.73
C ARG A 84 6.00 4.40 10.18
N LEU A 85 6.78 5.35 10.69
CA LEU A 85 6.62 5.88 12.06
C LEU A 85 5.28 6.59 12.27
N GLU A 86 4.85 7.39 11.29
CA GLU A 86 3.57 8.11 11.33
C GLU A 86 2.38 7.12 11.32
N ASN A 87 2.46 6.04 10.53
CA ASN A 87 1.41 5.03 10.47
C ASN A 87 1.40 4.07 11.68
N GLU A 88 2.55 3.72 12.26
CA GLU A 88 2.59 2.91 13.48
C GLU A 88 1.93 3.64 14.66
N SER A 89 2.04 4.97 14.69
CA SER A 89 1.48 5.82 15.75
C SER A 89 -0.04 5.94 15.73
N ASP A 90 -0.70 5.62 14.60
CA ASP A 90 -2.17 5.72 14.41
C ASP A 90 -2.90 4.42 14.77
N SER A 91 -2.15 3.35 15.09
CA SER A 91 -2.69 2.01 15.41
C SER A 91 -2.97 1.78 16.91
N GLY A 92 -2.77 2.80 17.75
CA GLY A 92 -2.90 2.69 19.20
C GLY A 92 -3.90 3.69 19.80
N GLU A 93 -5.19 3.34 19.82
CA GLU A 93 -6.14 3.64 20.92
C GLU A 93 -7.54 3.04 20.62
N GLU A 94 -7.69 1.72 20.73
CA GLU A 94 -8.95 1.15 21.20
C GLU A 94 -8.81 0.90 22.71
N THR A 95 -8.95 1.96 23.51
CA THR A 95 -9.23 1.77 24.94
C THR A 95 -10.70 1.41 25.07
N ASP A 96 -10.95 0.10 25.11
CA ASP A 96 -12.24 -0.49 25.46
C ASP A 96 -12.62 -0.05 26.88
N SER A 97 -13.33 1.07 26.98
CA SER A 97 -13.90 1.57 28.24
C SER A 97 -15.30 1.00 28.38
N THR A 98 -15.39 -0.26 28.82
CA THR A 98 -16.67 -0.79 29.34
C THR A 98 -16.83 -0.32 30.79
N ASN A 99 -17.86 0.48 31.03
CA ASN A 99 -18.31 0.92 32.35
C ASN A 99 -19.56 0.14 32.79
#